data_AF-A0A383DTX8-F1
#
_entry.id   AF-A0A383DTX8-F1
#
_cell.length_a   1.000
_cell.length_b   1.000
_cell.length_c   1.000
_cell.angle_alpha   90.00
_cell.angle_beta   90.00
_cell.angle_gamma   90.00
#
_symmetry.space_group_name_H-M   'P 1'
#
loop_
_entity.id
_entity.type
_entity.pdbx_description
1 polymer ?
#
loop_
_entity_poly.entity_id
_entity_poly.type
_entity_poly.pdbx_seq_one_letter_code
_entity_poly.pdbx_strand_id
1 'polypeptide(L)'
;APHEKELNRVLGKTGSLLYRRGNFNGTFDDLICQALIEERDAEISLSPGFRWGASLPPGSDITVDTVFSQTAITYPNVYRSNMTGKLLKDILEDVADNLFNTDPYYQQGGDMVRVGGMAYSIDIHKPIGSRISDMTLVNTGKPIDPRREYVVSGWASVNEGIEGPPVYDVVSDYISKKKVVTVSENKNIQIKGI
;
A
#
# COMPACT_ATOMS: atom_id res chain seq x y z
N ALA A 1 -31.47 7.26 4.24
CA ALA A 1 -31.22 5.95 4.91
C ALA A 1 -30.42 6.14 6.21
N PRO A 2 -30.44 5.21 7.18
CA PRO A 2 -29.84 5.42 8.53
C PRO A 2 -28.35 5.79 8.55
N HIS A 3 -27.55 5.34 7.57
CA HIS A 3 -26.10 5.61 7.48
C HIS A 3 -25.72 6.63 6.40
N GLU A 4 -26.69 7.18 5.67
CA GLU A 4 -26.46 8.05 4.52
C GLU A 4 -25.67 9.30 4.89
N LYS A 5 -25.97 9.90 6.04
CA LYS A 5 -25.25 11.09 6.53
C LYS A 5 -23.78 10.78 6.80
N GLU A 6 -23.47 9.60 7.33
CA GLU A 6 -22.11 9.21 7.65
C GLU A 6 -21.32 8.84 6.40
N LEU A 7 -21.90 8.02 5.51
CA LEU A 7 -21.27 7.63 4.25
C LEU A 7 -20.96 8.83 3.34
N ASN A 8 -21.82 9.85 3.35
CA ASN A 8 -21.63 11.09 2.58
C ASN A 8 -20.80 12.15 3.32
N ARG A 9 -20.31 11.89 4.53
CA ARG A 9 -19.48 12.85 5.26
C ARG A 9 -18.17 13.06 4.52
N VAL A 10 -17.90 14.31 4.16
CA VAL A 10 -16.67 14.71 3.46
C VAL A 10 -15.51 14.78 4.45
N LEU A 11 -14.43 14.06 4.14
CA LEU A 11 -13.20 14.01 4.92
C LEU A 11 -12.17 15.01 4.38
N GLY A 12 -12.14 15.19 3.06
CA GLY A 12 -11.23 16.11 2.37
C GLY A 12 -11.55 16.19 0.88
N LYS A 13 -10.65 16.80 0.11
CA LYS A 13 -10.74 16.90 -1.35
C LYS A 13 -9.50 16.35 -2.04
N THR A 14 -9.65 15.84 -3.25
CA THR A 14 -8.53 15.45 -4.10
C THR A 14 -7.86 16.69 -4.71
N GLY A 15 -6.54 16.79 -4.59
CA GLY A 15 -5.71 17.75 -5.32
C GLY A 15 -5.07 17.15 -6.59
N SER A 16 -5.01 15.82 -6.67
CA SER A 16 -4.54 15.05 -7.81
C SER A 16 -5.51 13.90 -8.13
N LEU A 17 -5.31 13.21 -9.26
CA LEU A 17 -6.07 11.98 -9.56
C LEU A 17 -5.74 10.90 -8.52
N LEU A 18 -6.77 10.34 -7.88
CA LEU A 18 -6.64 9.14 -7.05
C LEU A 18 -7.23 7.94 -7.78
N TYR A 19 -6.43 6.89 -7.98
CA TYR A 19 -6.89 5.64 -8.58
C TYR A 19 -6.27 4.43 -7.87
N ARG A 20 -6.94 3.27 -7.97
CA ARG A 20 -6.56 2.05 -7.26
C ARG A 20 -5.80 1.04 -8.11
N ARG A 21 -6.29 0.76 -9.32
CA ARG A 21 -5.77 -0.34 -10.15
C ARG A 21 -4.42 -0.01 -10.79
N GLY A 22 -3.48 -0.94 -10.64
CA GLY A 22 -2.17 -0.96 -11.29
C GLY A 22 -1.39 -2.19 -10.84
N ASN A 23 -0.56 -2.80 -11.71
CA ASN A 23 0.18 -4.02 -11.35
C ASN A 23 1.14 -3.80 -10.19
N PHE A 24 1.73 -2.60 -10.11
CA PHE A 24 2.73 -2.24 -9.10
C PHE A 24 2.21 -1.21 -8.10
N ASN A 25 1.41 -0.25 -8.56
CA ASN A 25 0.95 0.84 -7.70
C ASN A 25 -0.27 1.59 -8.27
N GLY A 26 -0.95 2.33 -7.38
CA GLY A 26 -1.95 3.35 -7.71
C GLY A 26 -1.84 4.53 -6.74
N THR A 27 -2.27 5.72 -7.14
CA THR A 27 -2.12 6.91 -6.29
C THR A 27 -2.99 6.86 -5.03
N PHE A 28 -4.09 6.10 -5.02
CA PHE A 28 -4.84 5.84 -3.79
C PHE A 28 -4.03 4.93 -2.84
N ASP A 29 -3.27 3.98 -3.37
CA ASP A 29 -2.38 3.14 -2.55
C ASP A 29 -1.25 3.96 -1.91
N ASP A 30 -0.69 4.93 -2.64
CA ASP A 30 0.29 5.87 -2.07
C ASP A 30 -0.31 6.65 -0.90
N LEU A 31 -1.56 7.11 -1.02
CA LEU A 31 -2.30 7.76 0.07
C LEU A 31 -2.46 6.81 1.27
N ILE A 32 -2.88 5.56 1.06
CA ILE A 32 -3.00 4.57 2.13
C ILE A 32 -1.65 4.35 2.82
N CYS A 33 -0.59 4.16 2.03
CA CYS A 33 0.76 3.95 2.55
C CYS A 33 1.26 5.15 3.37
N GLN A 34 1.02 6.38 2.90
CA GLN A 34 1.35 7.59 3.66
C GLN A 34 0.59 7.67 4.98
N ALA A 35 -0.71 7.35 4.97
CA ALA A 35 -1.52 7.32 6.18
C ALA A 35 -0.99 6.29 7.19
N LEU A 36 -0.64 5.09 6.73
CA LEU A 36 -0.06 4.04 7.57
C LEU A 36 1.28 4.48 8.19
N ILE A 37 2.16 5.11 7.40
CA ILE A 37 3.46 5.61 7.88
C ILE A 37 3.26 6.70 8.95
N GLU A 38 2.43 7.70 8.67
CA GLU A 38 2.28 8.87 9.54
C GLU A 38 1.48 8.54 10.82
N GLU A 39 0.35 7.86 10.70
CA GLU A 39 -0.56 7.60 11.84
C GLU A 39 -0.10 6.43 12.71
N ARG A 40 0.78 5.55 12.20
CA ARG A 40 1.30 4.40 12.94
C ARG A 40 2.78 4.51 13.26
N ASP A 41 3.42 5.65 12.97
CA ASP A 41 4.84 5.88 13.23
C ASP A 41 5.70 4.70 12.72
N ALA A 42 5.63 4.45 11.42
CA ALA A 42 6.31 3.35 10.76
C ALA A 42 7.35 3.86 9.75
N GLU A 43 8.41 3.08 9.55
CA GLU A 43 9.43 3.40 8.54
C GLU A 43 8.99 2.98 7.14
N ILE A 44 8.25 1.87 7.06
CA ILE A 44 7.80 1.24 5.82
C ILE A 44 6.33 0.87 6.00
N SER A 45 5.55 0.96 4.91
CA SER A 45 4.19 0.44 4.90
C SER A 45 3.95 -0.58 3.80
N LEU A 46 3.10 -1.55 4.09
CA LEU A 46 2.64 -2.57 3.14
C LEU A 46 1.11 -2.50 3.00
N SER A 47 0.63 -2.21 1.79
CA SER A 47 -0.80 -2.19 1.45
C SER A 47 -1.09 -3.26 0.38
N PRO A 48 -2.14 -4.09 0.53
CA PRO A 48 -2.45 -5.15 -0.41
C PRO A 48 -2.80 -4.58 -1.79
N GLY A 49 -2.42 -5.34 -2.82
CA GLY A 49 -2.67 -5.02 -4.23
C GLY A 49 -4.09 -5.35 -4.69
N PHE A 50 -5.10 -4.84 -3.98
CA PHE A 50 -6.49 -5.08 -4.33
C PHE A 50 -6.87 -4.38 -5.64
N ARG A 51 -7.72 -5.05 -6.42
CA ARG A 51 -8.18 -4.61 -7.74
C ARG A 51 -9.50 -3.84 -7.72
N TRP A 52 -10.20 -3.83 -6.59
CA TRP A 52 -11.44 -3.12 -6.38
C TRP A 52 -11.17 -1.76 -5.74
N GLY A 53 -12.00 -0.76 -6.09
CA GLY A 53 -11.84 0.62 -5.63
C GLY A 53 -12.33 1.63 -6.65
N ALA A 54 -12.87 2.75 -6.17
CA ALA A 54 -13.25 3.89 -7.00
C ALA A 54 -12.02 4.71 -7.46
N SER A 55 -12.18 5.49 -8.52
CA SER A 55 -11.23 6.53 -8.92
C SER A 55 -11.85 7.90 -8.76
N LEU A 56 -11.07 8.86 -8.28
CA LEU A 56 -11.52 10.23 -8.03
C LEU A 56 -10.67 11.22 -8.83
N PRO A 57 -11.26 12.00 -9.75
CA PRO A 57 -10.54 13.06 -10.44
C PRO A 57 -10.14 14.18 -9.45
N PRO A 58 -9.21 15.07 -9.84
CA PRO A 58 -8.88 16.25 -9.05
C PRO A 58 -10.12 17.13 -8.76
N GLY A 59 -10.20 17.68 -7.55
CA GLY A 59 -11.28 18.55 -7.08
C GLY A 59 -12.50 17.82 -6.48
N SER A 60 -12.55 16.50 -6.58
CA SER A 60 -13.61 15.67 -5.99
C SER A 60 -13.56 15.65 -4.46
N ASP A 61 -14.73 15.51 -3.84
CA ASP A 61 -14.82 15.20 -2.42
C ASP A 61 -14.38 13.77 -2.15
N ILE A 62 -13.58 13.59 -1.10
CA ILE A 62 -13.25 12.29 -0.54
C ILE A 62 -14.19 12.08 0.65
N THR A 63 -15.11 11.14 0.52
CA THR A 63 -16.11 10.81 1.56
C THR A 63 -15.69 9.59 2.38
N VAL A 64 -16.40 9.32 3.47
CA VAL A 64 -16.28 8.06 4.21
C VAL A 64 -16.54 6.85 3.29
N ASP A 65 -17.57 6.92 2.44
CA ASP A 65 -17.84 5.85 1.45
C ASP A 65 -16.70 5.68 0.45
N THR A 66 -16.04 6.77 0.06
CA THR A 66 -14.84 6.70 -0.79
C THR A 66 -13.76 5.85 -0.13
N VAL A 67 -13.48 6.05 1.17
CA VAL A 67 -12.48 5.27 1.90
C VAL A 67 -12.92 3.81 2.02
N PHE A 68 -14.17 3.56 2.39
CA PHE A 68 -14.70 2.19 2.45
C PHE A 68 -14.61 1.46 1.12
N SER A 69 -14.85 2.14 -0.01
CA SER A 69 -14.69 1.55 -1.34
C SER A 69 -13.28 1.04 -1.64
N GLN A 70 -12.28 1.38 -0.82
CA GLN A 70 -10.87 1.00 -1.00
C GLN A 70 -10.37 0.02 0.08
N THR A 71 -11.02 -0.01 1.25
CA THR A 71 -10.47 -0.64 2.45
C THR A 71 -11.47 -1.46 3.27
N ALA A 72 -12.75 -1.51 2.91
CA ALA A 72 -13.76 -2.26 3.64
C ALA A 72 -13.62 -3.77 3.41
N ILE A 73 -12.89 -4.43 4.32
CA ILE A 73 -12.78 -5.89 4.42
C ILE A 73 -13.13 -6.33 5.85
N THR A 74 -13.35 -7.63 6.05
CA THR A 74 -13.73 -8.18 7.37
C THR A 74 -12.58 -8.32 8.36
N TYR A 75 -11.34 -8.13 7.92
CA TYR A 75 -10.11 -8.15 8.72
C TYR A 75 -9.26 -6.87 8.48
N PRO A 76 -9.81 -5.68 8.78
CA PRO A 76 -9.24 -4.40 8.35
C PRO A 76 -8.12 -3.87 9.26
N ASN A 77 -7.80 -4.57 10.35
CA ASN A 77 -6.92 -4.05 11.39
C ASN A 77 -5.51 -3.79 10.88
N VAL A 78 -4.96 -2.65 11.30
CA VAL A 78 -3.62 -2.20 10.95
C VAL A 78 -2.62 -2.70 11.97
N TYR A 79 -1.77 -3.65 11.55
CA TYR A 79 -0.65 -4.10 12.36
C TYR A 79 0.52 -3.10 12.32
N ARG A 80 1.35 -3.17 13.36
CA ARG A 80 2.66 -2.51 13.44
C ARG A 80 3.64 -3.50 14.05
N SER A 81 4.66 -3.90 13.29
CA SER A 81 5.62 -4.92 13.71
C SER A 81 7.02 -4.64 13.16
N ASN A 82 8.02 -5.27 13.77
CA ASN A 82 9.38 -5.23 13.25
C ASN A 82 9.56 -6.31 12.18
N MET A 83 10.16 -5.95 11.05
CA MET A 83 10.55 -6.89 10.00
C MET A 83 12.01 -6.66 9.61
N THR A 84 12.76 -7.74 9.41
CA THR A 84 14.13 -7.62 8.88
C THR A 84 14.12 -7.19 7.42
N GLY A 85 15.17 -6.52 6.97
CA GLY A 85 15.34 -6.20 5.55
C GLY A 85 15.29 -7.45 4.64
N LYS A 86 15.78 -8.59 5.14
CA LYS A 86 15.65 -9.88 4.44
C LYS A 86 14.19 -10.29 4.31
N LEU A 87 13.41 -10.27 5.40
CA LEU A 87 12.00 -10.64 5.38
C LEU A 87 11.20 -9.75 4.42
N LEU A 88 11.48 -8.44 4.40
CA LEU A 88 10.87 -7.52 3.44
C LEU A 88 11.15 -7.95 1.99
N LYS A 89 12.40 -8.31 1.67
CA LYS A 89 12.75 -8.82 0.34
C LYS A 89 12.02 -10.13 0.02
N ASP A 90 11.99 -11.05 0.97
CA ASP A 90 11.34 -12.35 0.79
C ASP A 90 9.84 -12.18 0.50
N ILE A 91 9.15 -11.30 1.22
CA ILE A 91 7.72 -10.98 0.97
C ILE A 91 7.53 -10.44 -0.45
N LEU A 92 8.36 -9.50 -0.90
CA LEU A 92 8.23 -8.95 -2.26
C LEU A 92 8.52 -9.98 -3.35
N GLU A 93 9.51 -10.85 -3.14
CA GLU A 93 9.84 -11.93 -4.08
C GLU A 93 8.73 -12.97 -4.16
N ASP A 94 8.11 -13.34 -3.04
CA ASP A 94 7.01 -14.30 -2.97
C ASP A 94 5.76 -13.78 -3.69
N VAL A 95 5.38 -12.52 -3.43
CA VAL A 95 4.28 -11.86 -4.14
C VAL A 95 4.58 -11.74 -5.64
N ALA A 96 5.82 -11.38 -5.99
CA ALA A 96 6.22 -11.29 -7.40
C ALA A 96 6.20 -12.66 -8.09
N ASP A 97 6.53 -13.73 -7.38
CA ASP A 97 6.45 -15.08 -7.94
C ASP A 97 5.03 -15.53 -8.18
N ASN A 98 4.12 -15.23 -7.26
CA ASN A 98 2.72 -15.53 -7.48
C ASN A 98 2.17 -14.82 -8.74
N LEU A 99 2.50 -13.54 -8.91
CA LEU A 99 1.94 -12.72 -9.98
C LEU A 99 2.60 -12.97 -11.33
N PHE A 100 3.92 -13.09 -11.35
CA PHE A 100 4.73 -13.21 -12.56
C PHE A 100 5.29 -14.63 -12.72
N ASN A 101 4.57 -15.62 -12.17
CA ASN A 101 4.90 -17.02 -12.44
C ASN A 101 4.79 -17.28 -13.94
N THR A 102 5.78 -17.96 -14.51
CA THR A 102 5.76 -18.30 -15.94
C THR A 102 4.68 -19.32 -16.27
N ASP A 103 4.27 -20.14 -15.29
CA ASP A 103 3.16 -21.06 -15.43
C ASP A 103 1.88 -20.41 -14.89
N PRO A 104 0.88 -20.12 -15.75
CA PRO A 104 -0.36 -19.49 -15.33
C PRO A 104 -1.16 -20.34 -14.33
N TYR A 105 -0.89 -21.64 -14.22
CA TYR A 105 -1.53 -22.51 -13.23
C TYR A 105 -1.21 -22.09 -11.79
N TYR A 106 -0.08 -21.43 -11.56
CA TYR A 106 0.34 -20.95 -10.24
C TYR A 106 -0.07 -19.49 -9.94
N GLN A 107 -0.68 -18.79 -10.91
CA GLN A 107 -1.10 -17.41 -10.73
C GLN A 107 -2.44 -17.32 -9.98
N GLN A 108 -2.49 -16.58 -8.87
CA GLN A 108 -3.69 -16.49 -8.01
C GLN A 108 -4.53 -15.22 -8.25
N GLY A 109 -4.12 -14.35 -9.16
CA GLY A 109 -4.96 -13.24 -9.65
C GLY A 109 -4.94 -11.95 -8.83
N GLY A 110 -3.84 -11.63 -8.14
CA GLY A 110 -3.60 -10.36 -7.45
C GLY A 110 -2.70 -9.38 -8.22
N ASP A 111 -2.31 -8.29 -7.57
CA ASP A 111 -1.26 -7.35 -8.04
C ASP A 111 -0.16 -7.26 -6.95
N MET A 112 0.99 -6.64 -7.22
CA MET A 112 2.08 -6.51 -6.23
C MET A 112 1.61 -5.82 -4.95
N VAL A 113 2.17 -6.17 -3.79
CA VAL A 113 1.98 -5.38 -2.58
C VAL A 113 2.52 -3.96 -2.79
N ARG A 114 1.77 -2.94 -2.36
CA ARG A 114 2.20 -1.55 -2.46
C ARG A 114 3.06 -1.19 -1.27
N VAL A 115 4.17 -0.52 -1.55
CA VAL A 115 5.22 -0.25 -0.59
C VAL A 115 5.35 1.26 -0.41
N GLY A 116 5.18 1.72 0.83
CA GLY A 116 5.53 3.07 1.24
C GLY A 116 6.84 3.08 2.02
N GLY A 117 7.57 4.20 1.99
CA GLY A 117 8.79 4.40 2.78
C GLY A 117 10.03 3.66 2.26
N MET A 118 9.87 2.73 1.32
CA MET A 118 10.95 1.99 0.67
C MET A 118 10.81 2.02 -0.85
N ALA A 119 11.92 2.24 -1.54
CA ALA A 119 12.06 2.12 -2.98
C ALA A 119 12.73 0.78 -3.34
N TYR A 120 12.43 0.24 -4.52
CA TYR A 120 13.04 -0.99 -5.03
C TYR A 120 12.99 -1.05 -6.56
N SER A 121 13.84 -1.90 -7.12
CA SER A 121 13.80 -2.32 -8.51
C SER A 121 13.22 -3.72 -8.66
N ILE A 122 12.45 -3.96 -9.73
CA ILE A 122 11.96 -5.29 -10.09
C ILE A 122 12.25 -5.63 -11.56
N ASP A 123 12.74 -6.84 -11.78
CA ASP A 123 12.88 -7.47 -13.10
C ASP A 123 12.01 -8.73 -13.14
N ILE A 124 10.86 -8.67 -13.83
CA ILE A 124 9.88 -9.76 -13.84
C ILE A 124 10.32 -10.98 -14.63
N HIS A 125 11.36 -10.85 -15.46
CA HIS A 125 11.89 -11.94 -16.29
C HIS A 125 12.94 -12.78 -15.53
N LYS A 126 13.38 -12.32 -14.36
CA LYS A 126 14.30 -13.09 -13.52
C LYS A 126 13.59 -14.24 -12.80
N PRO A 127 14.35 -15.31 -12.47
CA PRO A 127 13.81 -16.40 -11.67
C PRO A 127 13.41 -15.91 -10.27
N ILE A 128 12.53 -16.69 -9.63
CA ILE A 128 12.12 -16.50 -8.24
C ILE A 128 13.32 -16.24 -7.31
N GLY A 129 13.17 -15.28 -6.40
CA GLY A 129 14.20 -14.90 -5.43
C GLY A 129 15.26 -13.93 -5.98
N SER A 130 15.22 -13.62 -7.29
CA SER A 130 16.13 -12.70 -7.96
C SER A 130 15.42 -11.54 -8.67
N ARG A 131 14.10 -11.39 -8.53
CA ARG A 131 13.34 -10.34 -9.20
C ARG A 131 13.55 -8.98 -8.53
N ILE A 132 13.70 -8.94 -7.21
CA ILE A 132 13.76 -7.71 -6.40
C ILE A 132 15.22 -7.30 -6.15
N SER A 133 15.54 -6.04 -6.40
CA SER A 133 16.87 -5.45 -6.23
C SER A 133 16.80 -3.99 -5.76
N ASP A 134 17.95 -3.39 -5.43
CA ASP A 134 18.10 -1.95 -5.17
C ASP A 134 17.13 -1.39 -4.12
N MET A 135 16.85 -2.18 -3.07
CA MET A 135 15.98 -1.78 -1.97
C MET A 135 16.64 -0.66 -1.16
N THR A 136 15.99 0.50 -1.08
CA THR A 136 16.49 1.67 -0.33
C THR A 136 15.38 2.31 0.50
N LEU A 137 15.73 2.84 1.66
CA LEU A 137 14.80 3.57 2.51
C LEU A 137 14.64 5.01 1.98
N VAL A 138 13.41 5.43 1.66
CA VAL A 138 13.13 6.67 0.90
C VAL A 138 13.60 7.92 1.64
N ASN A 139 13.43 7.99 2.96
CA ASN A 139 13.77 9.18 3.76
C ASN A 139 15.28 9.42 3.89
N THR A 140 16.12 8.40 3.70
CA THR A 140 17.58 8.47 3.91
C THR A 140 18.38 8.14 2.65
N GLY A 141 17.75 7.54 1.64
CA GLY A 141 18.42 6.98 0.45
C GLY A 141 19.35 5.82 0.75
N LYS A 142 19.39 5.31 1.99
CA LYS A 142 20.31 4.23 2.38
C LYS A 142 19.78 2.88 1.91
N PRO A 143 20.67 1.95 1.48
CA PRO A 143 20.29 0.58 1.23
C PRO A 143 19.60 -0.07 2.43
N ILE A 144 18.63 -0.93 2.14
CA ILE A 144 18.02 -1.78 3.16
C ILE A 144 19.05 -2.82 3.60
N ASP A 145 19.39 -2.83 4.89
CA ASP A 145 20.28 -3.82 5.48
C ASP A 145 19.47 -5.10 5.75
N PRO A 146 19.85 -6.26 5.19
CA PRO A 146 19.10 -7.50 5.37
C PRO A 146 18.98 -7.95 6.83
N ARG A 147 19.89 -7.52 7.71
CA ARG A 147 19.92 -7.89 9.14
C ARG A 147 19.26 -6.87 10.06
N ARG A 148 19.02 -5.65 9.58
CA ARG A 148 18.36 -4.61 10.38
C ARG A 148 16.86 -4.85 10.42
N GLU A 149 16.26 -4.62 11.59
CA GLU A 149 14.81 -4.51 11.74
C GLU A 149 14.31 -3.11 11.40
N TYR A 150 13.21 -3.07 10.68
CA TYR A 150 12.48 -1.86 10.31
C TYR A 150 11.08 -1.94 10.91
N VAL A 151 10.58 -0.81 11.40
CA VAL A 151 9.18 -0.73 11.82
C VAL A 151 8.29 -0.70 10.59
N VAL A 152 7.43 -1.70 10.46
CA VAL A 152 6.51 -1.87 9.33
C VAL A 152 5.08 -1.76 9.80
N SER A 153 4.26 -1.00 9.08
CA SER A 153 2.80 -1.02 9.25
C SER A 153 2.10 -1.55 8.01
N GLY A 154 1.13 -2.42 8.19
CA GLY A 154 0.31 -2.91 7.11
C GLY A 154 -1.05 -3.36 7.60
N TRP A 155 -1.88 -3.84 6.69
CA TRP A 155 -3.26 -4.24 6.98
C TRP A 155 -3.66 -5.43 6.10
N ALA A 156 -4.90 -5.90 6.28
CA ALA A 156 -5.42 -7.08 5.60
C ALA A 156 -4.63 -8.37 5.92
N SER A 157 -4.10 -8.48 7.14
CA SER A 157 -3.51 -9.72 7.61
C SER A 157 -4.61 -10.74 7.91
N VAL A 158 -4.47 -11.94 7.36
CA VAL A 158 -5.35 -13.09 7.64
C VAL A 158 -4.97 -13.82 8.93
N ASN A 159 -3.84 -13.46 9.55
CA ASN A 159 -3.47 -13.99 10.86
C ASN A 159 -4.48 -13.53 11.92
N GLU A 160 -4.77 -14.42 12.87
CA GLU A 160 -5.65 -14.11 14.00
C GLU A 160 -4.96 -13.15 14.98
N GLY A 161 -5.76 -12.39 15.75
CA GLY A 161 -5.26 -11.57 16.85
C GLY A 161 -4.50 -10.30 16.42
N ILE A 162 -4.71 -9.80 15.20
CA ILE A 162 -4.12 -8.51 14.79
C ILE A 162 -4.79 -7.36 15.55
N GLU A 163 -4.04 -6.80 16.47
CA GLU A 163 -4.43 -5.61 17.22
C GLU A 163 -4.11 -4.34 16.42
N GLY A 164 -4.96 -3.31 16.58
CA GLY A 164 -4.80 -2.01 15.94
C GLY A 164 -6.12 -1.47 15.40
N PRO A 165 -6.18 -0.16 15.09
CA PRO A 165 -7.35 0.43 14.46
C PRO A 165 -7.57 -0.17 13.07
N PRO A 166 -8.81 -0.22 12.57
CA PRO A 166 -9.05 -0.59 11.19
C PRO A 166 -8.49 0.46 10.23
N VAL A 167 -8.04 0.02 9.05
CA VAL A 167 -7.37 0.89 8.07
C VAL A 167 -8.26 2.04 7.59
N TYR A 168 -9.58 1.85 7.52
CA TYR A 168 -10.50 2.91 7.11
C TYR A 168 -10.54 4.07 8.10
N ASP A 169 -10.35 3.81 9.41
CA ASP A 169 -10.27 4.87 10.42
C ASP A 169 -8.94 5.62 10.26
N VAL A 170 -7.83 4.88 10.14
CA VAL A 170 -6.48 5.45 9.94
C VAL A 170 -6.42 6.36 8.72
N VAL A 171 -6.95 5.88 7.58
CA VAL A 171 -6.98 6.65 6.33
C VAL A 171 -7.92 7.84 6.43
N SER A 172 -9.09 7.68 7.07
CA SER A 172 -10.05 8.77 7.25
C SER A 172 -9.50 9.91 8.11
N ASP A 173 -8.80 9.57 9.20
CA ASP A 173 -8.17 10.52 10.10
C ASP A 173 -7.05 11.29 9.37
N TYR A 174 -6.19 10.58 8.63
CA TYR A 174 -5.14 11.18 7.83
C TYR A 174 -5.71 12.19 6.81
N ILE A 175 -6.71 11.79 6.01
CA ILE A 175 -7.36 12.66 5.01
C ILE A 175 -7.98 13.88 5.71
N SER A 176 -8.66 13.66 6.83
CA SER A 176 -9.30 14.72 7.62
C SER A 176 -8.30 15.74 8.16
N LYS A 177 -7.06 15.34 8.47
CA LYS A 177 -5.98 16.24 8.88
C LYS A 177 -5.41 17.00 7.67
N LYS A 178 -5.18 16.33 6.54
CA LYS A 178 -4.60 16.96 5.34
C LYS A 178 -5.54 17.94 4.64
N LYS A 179 -6.86 17.73 4.72
CA LYS A 179 -7.94 18.49 4.05
C LYS A 179 -7.92 18.42 2.52
N VAL A 180 -6.77 18.61 1.89
CA VAL A 180 -6.54 18.43 0.45
C VAL A 180 -5.44 17.40 0.27
N VAL A 181 -5.72 16.35 -0.49
CA VAL A 181 -4.79 15.24 -0.73
C VAL A 181 -4.19 15.37 -2.12
N THR A 182 -2.90 15.66 -2.20
CA THR A 182 -2.14 15.67 -3.46
C THR A 182 -1.07 14.59 -3.40
N VAL A 183 -1.19 13.60 -4.28
CA VAL A 183 -0.22 12.51 -4.42
C VAL A 183 0.61 12.77 -5.66
N SER A 184 1.93 12.85 -5.47
CA SER A 184 2.88 12.97 -6.57
C SER A 184 3.11 11.62 -7.23
N GLU A 185 3.59 11.63 -8.48
CA GLU A 185 4.01 10.42 -9.17
C GLU A 185 5.01 9.61 -8.32
N ASN A 186 4.71 8.33 -8.10
CA ASN A 186 5.59 7.43 -7.37
C ASN A 186 6.75 6.98 -8.27
N LYS A 187 7.96 7.44 -7.94
CA LYS A 187 9.22 7.09 -8.62
C LYS A 187 10.07 6.07 -7.85
N ASN A 188 9.50 5.48 -6.81
CA ASN A 188 10.20 4.56 -5.91
C ASN A 188 10.23 3.12 -6.44
N ILE A 189 9.44 2.80 -7.45
CA ILE A 189 9.40 1.46 -8.06
C ILE A 189 9.99 1.56 -9.46
N GLN A 190 11.16 0.96 -9.66
CA GLN A 190 11.79 0.88 -10.97
C GLN A 190 11.54 -0.48 -11.59
N ILE A 191 10.79 -0.51 -12.70
CA ILE A 191 10.57 -1.74 -13.46
C ILE A 191 11.68 -1.85 -14.50
N LYS A 192 12.45 -2.94 -14.47
CA LYS A 192 13.54 -3.22 -15.40
C LYS A 192 13.04 -4.10 -16.54
N GLY A 193 13.57 -3.87 -17.74
CA GLY A 193 13.32 -4.73 -18.90
C GLY A 193 11.98 -4.51 -19.63
N ILE A 194 11.28 -3.41 -19.33
CA ILE A 194 10.05 -2.97 -20.02
C ILE A 194 10.28 -1.59 -20.63
#